data_AF-A0A6F9CA75-F1
#
_entry.id   AF-A0A6F9CA75-F1
#
_cell.length_a   1.000
_cell.length_b   1.000
_cell.length_c   1.000
_cell.angle_alpha   90.00
_cell.angle_beta   90.00
_cell.angle_gamma   90.00
#
_symmetry.space_group_name_H-M   'P 1'
#
loop_
_entity.id
_entity.type
_entity.pdbx_description
1 polymer ?
#
loop_
_entity_poly.entity_id
_entity_poly.type
_entity_poly.pdbx_seq_one_letter_code
_entity_poly.pdbx_strand_id
1 'polypeptide(L)'
;MEVSQTVETEELMTCLQIQLYHPQQASRALYCMLPLDTRHKHQAEDPMRLGRDAQACTFALADPRYEMLIRRENGEARGSFEVEFGVLAVPPSREMGMPSMVPVVDTGSDLSTNDIPPLMSHGPMEMDETIMYCASFID
;
A
#
# COMPACT_ATOMS: atom_id res chain seq x y z
N MET A 1 -58.96 -0.89 -1.67
CA MET A 1 -57.79 -1.01 -2.57
C MET A 1 -56.59 -0.63 -1.75
N GLU A 2 -55.86 -1.62 -1.27
CA GLU A 2 -54.61 -1.42 -0.54
C GLU A 2 -53.49 -1.47 -1.59
N VAL A 3 -52.86 -0.32 -1.84
CA VAL A 3 -51.69 -0.24 -2.71
C VAL A 3 -50.48 -0.48 -1.82
N SER A 4 -50.02 -1.72 -1.76
CA SER A 4 -48.74 -2.06 -1.15
C SER A 4 -47.63 -1.51 -2.05
N GLN A 5 -47.19 -0.28 -1.76
CA GLN A 5 -45.96 0.26 -2.33
C GLN A 5 -44.80 -0.44 -1.60
N THR A 6 -44.28 -1.51 -2.18
CA THR A 6 -42.94 -1.99 -1.81
C THR A 6 -41.96 -0.94 -2.31
N VAL A 7 -41.46 -0.12 -1.40
CA VAL A 7 -40.29 0.72 -1.64
C VAL A 7 -39.14 -0.20 -2.03
N GLU A 8 -38.78 -0.21 -3.32
CA GLU A 8 -37.53 -0.81 -3.78
C GLU A 8 -36.41 0.07 -3.21
N THR A 9 -35.90 -0.29 -2.03
CA THR A 9 -34.63 0.26 -1.55
C THR A 9 -33.54 -0.33 -2.42
N GLU A 10 -33.01 0.46 -3.34
CA GLU A 10 -31.80 0.12 -4.07
C GLU A 10 -30.66 -0.05 -3.06
N GLU A 11 -30.31 -1.29 -2.73
CA GLU A 11 -29.18 -1.60 -1.85
C GLU A 11 -27.90 -1.09 -2.51
N LEU A 12 -27.09 -0.31 -1.80
CA LEU A 12 -25.82 0.15 -2.32
C LEU A 12 -24.83 -1.01 -2.31
N MET A 13 -24.02 -1.12 -3.36
CA MET A 13 -22.95 -2.10 -3.42
C MET A 13 -21.75 -1.61 -2.61
N THR A 14 -21.08 -2.54 -1.91
CA THR A 14 -19.73 -2.26 -1.40
C THR A 14 -18.82 -1.94 -2.59
N CYS A 15 -17.99 -0.91 -2.51
CA CYS A 15 -17.05 -0.55 -3.58
C CYS A 15 -15.60 -0.62 -3.07
N LEU A 16 -14.72 -1.26 -3.84
CA LEU A 16 -13.27 -1.23 -3.63
C LEU A 16 -12.66 -0.19 -4.58
N GLN A 17 -12.21 0.93 -4.01
CA GLN A 17 -11.43 1.93 -4.73
C GLN A 17 -9.96 1.53 -4.69
N ILE A 18 -9.44 1.08 -5.83
CA ILE A 18 -8.06 0.63 -6.00
C ILE A 18 -7.28 1.76 -6.67
N GLN A 19 -6.43 2.41 -5.88
CA GLN A 19 -5.64 3.57 -6.30
C GLN A 19 -4.20 3.14 -6.55
N LEU A 20 -3.74 3.27 -7.80
CA LEU A 20 -2.46 2.76 -8.27
C LEU A 20 -1.45 3.89 -8.48
N TYR A 21 -0.23 3.69 -8.02
CA TYR A 21 0.92 4.53 -8.35
C TYR A 21 1.97 3.70 -9.09
N HIS A 22 2.59 4.31 -10.11
CA HIS A 22 3.77 3.73 -10.75
C HIS A 22 4.82 4.84 -10.99
N PRO A 23 6.11 4.62 -10.72
CA PRO A 23 7.16 5.64 -10.89
C PRO A 23 7.28 6.17 -12.33
N GLN A 24 6.80 5.40 -13.31
CA GLN A 24 6.83 5.74 -14.73
C GLN A 24 5.43 6.04 -15.31
N GLN A 25 4.47 6.50 -14.49
CA GLN A 25 3.07 6.77 -14.88
C GLN A 25 2.87 7.69 -16.10
N ALA A 26 3.91 8.43 -16.52
CA ALA A 26 3.91 9.16 -17.79
C ALA A 26 3.68 8.24 -19.01
N SER A 27 4.01 6.96 -18.90
CA SER A 27 3.72 5.95 -19.91
C SER A 27 2.28 5.47 -19.81
N ARG A 28 1.43 5.87 -20.76
CA ARG A 28 0.04 5.38 -20.87
C ARG A 28 -0.08 3.87 -21.03
N ALA A 29 0.96 3.20 -21.55
CA ALA A 29 0.97 1.75 -21.76
C ALA A 29 0.91 0.95 -20.45
N LEU A 30 1.17 1.57 -19.30
CA LEU A 30 1.11 0.92 -18.00
C LEU A 30 -0.34 0.52 -17.62
N TYR A 31 -1.29 1.40 -17.92
CA TYR A 31 -2.69 1.24 -17.49
C TYR A 31 -3.62 0.75 -18.61
N CYS A 32 -3.09 0.41 -19.78
CA CYS A 32 -3.92 0.09 -20.95
C CYS A 32 -4.80 -1.16 -20.80
N MET A 33 -4.48 -2.02 -19.83
CA MET A 33 -5.23 -3.25 -19.53
C MET A 33 -6.23 -3.08 -18.39
N LEU A 34 -6.30 -1.91 -17.76
CA LEU A 34 -7.18 -1.64 -16.63
C LEU A 34 -8.38 -0.78 -17.05
N PRO A 35 -9.59 -1.09 -16.55
CA PRO A 35 -10.78 -0.29 -16.83
C PRO A 35 -10.81 0.96 -15.93
N LEU A 36 -9.90 1.90 -16.18
CA LEU A 36 -9.83 3.17 -15.45
C LEU A 36 -11.13 3.96 -15.56
N ASP A 37 -11.45 4.74 -14.51
CA ASP A 37 -12.60 5.67 -14.46
C ASP A 37 -13.96 5.00 -14.68
N THR A 38 -14.03 3.68 -14.51
CA THR A 38 -15.27 2.91 -14.58
C THR A 38 -15.42 2.01 -13.36
N ARG A 39 -16.66 1.84 -12.91
CA ARG A 39 -16.98 0.88 -11.85
C ARG A 39 -17.29 -0.47 -12.47
N HIS A 40 -16.55 -1.48 -12.03
CA HIS A 40 -16.74 -2.86 -12.46
C HIS A 40 -17.46 -3.66 -11.39
N LYS A 41 -18.63 -4.21 -11.72
CA LYS A 41 -19.38 -5.08 -10.81
C LYS A 41 -18.80 -6.49 -10.82
N HIS A 42 -18.53 -7.03 -9.63
CA HIS A 42 -17.97 -8.37 -9.41
C HIS A 42 -18.85 -9.17 -8.45
N GLN A 43 -19.00 -10.46 -8.69
CA GLN A 43 -19.78 -11.35 -7.82
C GLN A 43 -18.98 -11.73 -6.58
N ALA A 44 -19.60 -11.73 -5.41
CA ALA A 44 -18.91 -12.02 -4.15
C ALA A 44 -18.43 -13.48 -4.03
N GLU A 45 -19.03 -14.39 -4.79
CA GLU A 45 -18.70 -15.82 -4.81
C GLU A 45 -17.49 -16.16 -5.69
N ASP A 46 -17.12 -15.28 -6.63
CA ASP A 46 -15.97 -15.47 -7.51
C ASP A 46 -14.77 -14.65 -6.98
N PRO A 47 -13.60 -15.27 -6.71
CA PRO A 47 -12.43 -14.52 -6.24
C PRO A 47 -11.92 -13.55 -7.31
N MET A 48 -11.89 -12.27 -6.97
CA MET A 48 -11.22 -11.27 -7.81
C MET A 48 -9.70 -11.45 -7.76
N ARG A 49 -9.08 -11.51 -8.95
CA ARG A 49 -7.63 -11.67 -9.10
C ARG A 49 -7.04 -10.45 -9.81
N LEU A 50 -6.08 -9.80 -9.15
CA LEU A 50 -5.28 -8.70 -9.71
C LEU A 50 -3.84 -9.19 -9.84
N GLY A 51 -3.26 -9.17 -11.04
CA GLY A 51 -1.91 -9.68 -11.27
C GLY A 51 -1.42 -9.43 -12.69
N ARG A 52 -0.28 -10.01 -13.11
CA ARG A 52 0.31 -9.75 -14.45
C ARG A 52 -0.21 -10.64 -15.57
N ASP A 53 -0.75 -11.79 -15.21
CA ASP A 53 -1.21 -12.78 -16.19
C ASP A 53 -2.66 -12.49 -16.59
N ALA A 54 -2.85 -11.97 -17.80
CA ALA A 54 -4.17 -11.65 -18.35
C ALA A 54 -5.06 -12.89 -18.59
N GLN A 55 -4.50 -14.11 -18.59
CA GLN A 55 -5.30 -15.34 -18.69
C GLN A 55 -5.78 -15.84 -17.34
N ALA A 56 -5.01 -15.57 -16.27
CA ALA A 56 -5.31 -16.06 -14.92
C ALA A 56 -5.96 -15.02 -14.01
N CYS A 57 -5.86 -13.72 -14.33
CA CYS A 57 -6.33 -12.62 -13.49
C CYS A 57 -7.57 -11.93 -14.06
N THR A 58 -8.49 -11.52 -13.18
CA THR A 58 -9.64 -10.67 -13.53
C THR A 58 -9.18 -9.32 -14.08
N PHE A 59 -8.13 -8.75 -13.48
CA PHE A 59 -7.49 -7.51 -13.92
C PHE A 59 -5.99 -7.70 -14.07
N ALA A 60 -5.46 -7.28 -15.22
CA ALA A 60 -4.06 -7.45 -15.56
C ALA A 60 -3.26 -6.15 -15.35
N LEU A 61 -2.14 -6.26 -14.65
CA LEU A 61 -1.14 -5.22 -14.47
C LEU A 61 -0.01 -5.41 -15.49
N ALA A 62 0.36 -4.35 -16.20
CA ALA A 62 1.44 -4.40 -17.19
C ALA A 62 2.85 -4.55 -16.60
N ASP A 63 3.03 -4.18 -15.33
CA ASP A 63 4.33 -4.10 -14.65
C ASP A 63 4.17 -4.59 -13.19
N PRO A 64 5.19 -5.18 -12.56
CA PRO A 64 5.11 -5.59 -11.15
C PRO A 64 5.34 -4.45 -10.13
N ARG A 65 5.80 -3.26 -10.53
CA ARG A 65 6.27 -2.19 -9.62
C ARG A 65 5.18 -1.21 -9.20
N TYR A 66 3.91 -1.60 -9.28
CA TYR A 66 2.83 -0.76 -8.78
C TYR A 66 2.87 -0.69 -7.25
N GLU A 67 2.68 0.51 -6.72
CA GLU A 67 2.21 0.68 -5.35
C GLU A 67 0.69 0.86 -5.40
N MET A 68 0.00 0.33 -4.38
CA MET A 68 -1.46 0.31 -4.36
C MET A 68 -2.00 0.74 -3.00
N LEU A 69 -3.04 1.55 -3.04
CA LEU A 69 -3.88 1.87 -1.89
C LEU A 69 -5.29 1.34 -2.19
N ILE A 70 -5.78 0.42 -1.35
CA ILE A 70 -7.14 -0.10 -1.43
C ILE A 70 -7.99 0.59 -0.37
N ARG A 71 -9.07 1.25 -0.78
CA ARG A 71 -10.08 1.80 0.11
C ARG A 71 -11.40 1.06 -0.09
N ARG A 72 -12.08 0.76 1.01
CA ARG A 72 -13.42 0.17 1.00
C ARG A 72 -14.45 1.23 1.29
N GLU A 73 -15.38 1.40 0.39
CA GLU A 73 -16.66 2.08 0.61
C GLU A 73 -17.71 1.01 0.94
N ASN A 74 -18.39 1.16 2.08
CA ASN A 74 -19.33 0.15 2.55
C ASN A 74 -20.67 0.26 1.80
N GLY A 75 -21.28 -0.89 1.51
CA GLY A 75 -22.65 -0.99 1.03
C GLY A 75 -23.35 -2.22 1.62
N GLU A 76 -24.67 -2.28 1.48
CA GLU A 76 -25.52 -3.32 2.07
C GLU A 76 -25.59 -4.60 1.22
N ALA A 77 -25.39 -4.48 -0.10
CA ALA A 77 -25.50 -5.62 -1.02
C ALA A 77 -24.42 -6.68 -0.70
N ARG A 78 -24.87 -7.93 -0.55
CA ARG A 78 -23.98 -9.06 -0.15
C ARG A 78 -23.58 -9.97 -1.30
N GLY A 79 -24.36 -9.99 -2.38
CA GLY A 79 -24.12 -10.87 -3.54
C GLY A 79 -23.06 -10.33 -4.50
N SER A 80 -22.82 -9.02 -4.49
CA SER A 80 -21.89 -8.37 -5.43
C SER A 80 -21.28 -7.12 -4.83
N PHE A 81 -20.12 -6.76 -5.35
CA PHE A 81 -19.42 -5.52 -5.02
C PHE A 81 -18.92 -4.84 -6.30
N GLU A 82 -18.53 -3.58 -6.19
CA GLU A 82 -17.94 -2.80 -7.27
C GLU A 82 -16.45 -2.63 -7.05
N VAL A 83 -15.71 -2.45 -8.14
CA VAL A 83 -14.29 -2.09 -8.12
C VAL A 83 -14.04 -0.94 -9.07
N GLU A 84 -13.31 0.06 -8.59
CA GLU A 84 -12.99 1.28 -9.33
C GLU A 84 -11.49 1.50 -9.28
N PHE A 85 -10.86 1.64 -10.45
CA PHE A 85 -9.43 1.89 -10.57
C PHE A 85 -9.14 3.37 -10.78
N GLY A 86 -8.22 3.91 -9.99
CA GLY A 86 -7.69 5.26 -10.13
C GLY A 86 -6.16 5.30 -10.12
N VAL A 87 -5.60 6.44 -10.50
CA VAL A 87 -4.15 6.67 -10.52
C VAL A 87 -3.78 7.77 -9.52
N LEU A 88 -2.82 7.47 -8.65
CA LEU A 88 -2.26 8.42 -7.69
C LEU A 88 -1.06 9.15 -8.28
N ALA A 89 -0.99 10.45 -8.05
CA ALA A 89 0.14 11.27 -8.49
C ALA A 89 1.42 10.98 -7.68
N VAL A 90 1.29 10.51 -6.45
CA VAL A 90 2.39 10.26 -5.51
C VAL A 90 2.30 8.84 -4.94
N PRO A 91 3.44 8.23 -4.55
CA PRO A 91 3.42 6.90 -3.96
C PRO A 91 2.69 6.87 -2.61
N PRO A 92 1.76 5.92 -2.38
CA PRO A 92 1.08 5.74 -1.09
C PRO A 92 2.03 5.60 0.09
N SER A 93 3.20 4.98 -0.12
CA SER A 93 4.22 4.81 0.91
C SER A 93 4.75 6.13 1.49
N ARG A 94 4.61 7.26 0.79
CA ARG A 94 4.99 8.59 1.31
C ARG A 94 4.03 9.12 2.37
N GLU A 95 2.76 8.73 2.37
CA GLU A 95 1.79 9.14 3.39
C GLU A 95 2.03 8.42 4.72
N MET A 96 2.61 7.21 4.70
CA MET A 96 3.10 6.51 5.89
C MET A 96 4.53 6.96 6.25
N GLY A 97 4.86 8.23 5.99
CA GLY A 97 6.12 8.80 6.39
C GLY A 97 6.27 8.64 7.90
N MET A 98 7.30 7.90 8.32
CA MET A 98 7.74 7.89 9.72
C MET A 98 7.76 9.34 10.23
N PRO A 99 7.17 9.65 11.40
CA PRO A 99 7.29 10.98 11.95
C PRO A 99 8.79 11.30 11.96
N SER A 100 9.15 12.40 11.31
CA SER A 100 10.54 12.85 11.21
C SER A 100 11.17 12.68 12.58
N MET A 101 12.09 11.72 12.71
CA MET A 101 12.99 11.72 13.84
C MET A 101 13.92 12.90 13.58
N VAL A 102 13.44 14.10 13.88
CA VAL A 102 14.35 15.17 14.27
C VAL A 102 15.18 14.51 15.36
N PRO A 103 16.48 14.26 15.14
CA PRO A 103 17.29 13.65 16.19
C PRO A 103 17.11 14.56 17.41
N VAL A 104 16.62 13.98 18.50
CA VAL A 104 16.58 14.67 19.79
C VAL A 104 18.03 14.97 20.10
N VAL A 105 18.44 16.23 19.90
CA VAL A 105 19.71 16.70 20.43
C VAL A 105 19.53 16.73 21.94
N ASP A 106 20.15 15.78 22.63
CA ASP A 106 20.32 15.88 24.07
C ASP A 106 21.09 17.18 24.33
N THR A 107 20.37 18.18 24.81
CA THR A 107 20.97 19.44 25.22
C THR A 107 21.84 19.13 26.43
N GLY A 108 23.12 18.89 26.20
CA GLY A 108 24.14 18.79 27.23
C GLY A 108 24.19 20.11 27.98
N SER A 109 23.63 20.12 29.19
CA SER A 109 23.86 21.21 30.14
C SER A 109 25.29 21.13 30.63
N ASP A 110 26.16 21.98 30.10
CA ASP A 110 27.48 22.24 30.65
C ASP A 110 27.35 22.97 31.99
N LEU A 111 27.31 22.20 33.09
CA LEU A 111 27.66 22.72 34.40
C LEU A 111 29.10 22.33 34.70
N SER A 112 29.97 23.32 34.54
CA SER A 112 31.32 23.40 35.07
C SER A 112 31.51 22.66 36.39
N THR A 113 32.53 21.78 36.48
CA THR A 113 33.53 21.73 37.57
C THR A 113 34.62 20.69 37.24
N ASN A 114 35.84 21.19 37.04
CA ASN A 114 37.18 20.65 37.31
C ASN A 114 37.53 19.15 37.09
N ASP A 115 38.55 18.97 36.24
CA ASP A 115 39.69 18.02 36.34
C ASP A 115 39.45 16.50 36.33
N ILE A 116 39.30 15.86 35.15
CA ILE A 116 39.72 14.46 34.85
C ILE A 116 40.01 14.35 33.32
N PRO A 117 41.10 13.69 32.84
CA PRO A 117 41.41 13.59 31.40
C PRO A 117 40.45 12.63 30.66
N PRO A 118 40.31 12.76 29.32
CA PRO A 118 39.24 12.11 28.58
C PRO A 118 39.41 10.59 28.56
N LEU A 119 38.46 9.87 29.15
CA LEU A 119 38.24 8.46 28.88
C LEU A 119 37.82 8.36 27.41
N MET A 120 38.56 7.60 26.62
CA MET A 120 38.19 7.24 25.26
C MET A 120 36.81 6.58 25.26
N SER A 121 35.75 7.34 25.00
CA SER A 121 34.45 6.77 24.68
C SER A 121 34.49 6.36 23.22
N HIS A 122 34.76 5.08 22.98
CA HIS A 122 34.40 4.47 21.72
C HIS A 122 32.89 4.67 21.54
N GLY A 123 32.52 5.53 20.57
CA GLY A 123 31.15 5.53 20.04
C GLY A 123 30.80 4.14 19.52
N PRO A 124 29.50 3.83 19.34
CA PRO A 124 29.09 2.50 18.89
C PRO A 124 29.85 2.14 17.61
N MET A 125 30.70 1.13 17.72
CA MET A 125 31.57 0.65 16.65
C MET A 125 30.66 -0.07 15.64
N GLU A 126 30.60 0.44 14.41
CA GLU A 126 29.86 -0.18 13.33
C GLU A 126 30.35 -1.63 13.17
N MET A 127 29.44 -2.59 13.33
CA MET A 127 29.73 -3.99 13.14
C MET A 127 29.73 -4.27 11.65
N ASP A 128 30.92 -4.48 11.09
CA ASP A 128 31.14 -4.93 9.71
C ASP A 128 30.42 -6.27 9.50
N GLU A 129 29.51 -6.31 8.51
CA GLU A 129 28.70 -7.49 8.20
C GLU A 129 29.59 -8.57 7.58
N THR A 130 30.03 -9.52 8.42
CA THR A 130 30.65 -10.76 7.96
C THR A 130 29.64 -11.58 7.18
N ILE A 131 29.92 -11.80 5.89
CA ILE A 131 29.15 -12.65 4.97
C ILE A 131 28.86 -14.01 5.61
N MET A 132 27.59 -14.25 5.93
CA MET A 132 27.09 -15.56 6.31
C MET A 132 27.04 -16.43 5.04
N TYR A 133 28.07 -17.27 4.87
CA TYR A 133 28.00 -18.39 3.95
C TYR A 133 26.79 -19.26 4.32
N CYS A 134 25.76 -19.27 3.48
CA CYS A 134 24.74 -20.31 3.54
C CYS A 134 25.42 -21.64 3.22
N ALA A 135 25.75 -22.38 4.27
CA ALA A 135 26.07 -23.78 4.20
C ALA A 135 24.90 -24.52 3.56
N SER A 136 25.19 -25.19 2.45
CA SER A 136 24.52 -26.40 2.02
C SER A 136 24.23 -27.32 3.21
N PHE A 137 22.99 -27.83 3.33
CA PHE A 137 22.69 -29.27 3.53
C PHE A 137 21.16 -29.55 3.48
N ILE A 138 20.77 -30.32 2.47
CA ILE A 138 19.84 -31.48 2.45
C ILE A 138 18.34 -31.24 2.74
N ASP A 139 17.49 -31.45 1.72
CA ASP A 139 16.90 -32.77 1.42
C ASP A 139 17.00 -33.07 -0.08
#